data_AF-A0A7K2M7C6-F1
#
_entry.id   AF-A0A7K2M7C6-F1
#
_cell.length_a   1.000
_cell.length_b   1.000
_cell.length_c   1.000
_cell.angle_alpha   90.00
_cell.angle_beta   90.00
_cell.angle_gamma   90.00
#
_symmetry.space_group_name_H-M   'P 1'
#
loop_
_entity.id
_entity.type
_entity.pdbx_description
1 polymer ?
#
loop_
_entity_poly.entity_id
_entity_poly.type
_entity_poly.pdbx_seq_one_letter_code
_entity_poly.pdbx_strand_id
1 'polypeptide(L)'
;RPGVLERIDRPPAGAKTPGTLTLSTGVPLFLEERQEILRRYPLHATLAPGSAWAVLPLLTPQRGVGACVLSYDRPHRFGPEERATLTALADLIAQALSRARQYDTASGLARDLQDALLPHRLPRVPGLETAVRYLPAAEGLAVGGDFYDLIALGHHRVAAVVGDIQGHNATAAALMGQIRTAVRAHASGGADPRRVLALTNRLLTALDTELLASAAYVRLDPRRHRALLASAGHPHP
;
A
#
# COMPACT_ATOMS: atom_id res chain seq x y z
N ARG A 1 -19.84 -21.80 9.82
CA ARG A 1 -20.68 -21.41 8.67
C ARG A 1 -19.99 -20.25 7.95
N PRO A 2 -19.73 -20.33 6.64
CA PRO A 2 -19.14 -19.21 5.89
C PRO A 2 -20.05 -17.97 5.97
N GLY A 3 -19.49 -16.76 6.11
CA GLY A 3 -20.23 -15.49 6.17
C GLY A 3 -20.73 -15.04 7.56
N VAL A 4 -20.55 -15.86 8.60
CA VAL A 4 -20.89 -15.47 9.99
C VAL A 4 -19.96 -14.38 10.52
N LEU A 5 -18.66 -14.50 10.24
CA LEU A 5 -17.64 -13.52 10.63
C LEU A 5 -17.85 -12.18 9.92
N GLU A 6 -18.16 -12.18 8.62
CA GLU A 6 -18.44 -10.93 7.87
C GLU A 6 -19.62 -10.13 8.42
N ARG A 7 -20.68 -10.80 8.90
CA ARG A 7 -21.84 -10.14 9.53
C ARG A 7 -21.53 -9.56 10.91
N ILE A 8 -20.53 -10.11 11.61
CA ILE A 8 -20.03 -9.60 12.88
C ILE A 8 -19.05 -8.44 12.64
N ASP A 9 -18.18 -8.57 11.63
CA ASP A 9 -17.12 -7.61 11.30
C ASP A 9 -17.66 -6.34 10.61
N ARG A 10 -18.76 -6.45 9.85
CA ARG A 10 -19.40 -5.34 9.14
C ARG A 10 -20.92 -5.35 9.32
N PRO A 11 -21.43 -4.93 10.49
CA PRO A 11 -22.86 -4.83 10.70
C PRO A 11 -23.47 -3.75 9.80
N PRO A 12 -24.75 -3.90 9.37
CA PRO A 12 -25.46 -2.86 8.62
C PRO A 12 -25.46 -1.53 9.38
N ALA A 13 -25.45 -0.42 8.63
CA ALA A 13 -25.52 0.92 9.21
C ALA A 13 -26.77 1.06 10.12
N GLY A 14 -26.58 1.52 11.36
CA GLY A 14 -27.64 1.69 12.35
C GLY A 14 -27.99 0.44 13.18
N ALA A 15 -27.35 -0.71 12.94
CA ALA A 15 -27.55 -1.90 13.76
C ALA A 15 -27.06 -1.67 15.21
N LYS A 16 -27.91 -1.96 16.20
CA LYS A 16 -27.57 -1.95 17.63
C LYS A 16 -26.94 -3.29 18.04
N THR A 17 -25.73 -3.56 17.54
CA THR A 17 -24.95 -4.73 17.93
C THR A 17 -24.25 -4.46 19.26
N PRO A 18 -23.78 -5.50 19.98
CA PRO A 18 -22.96 -5.30 21.17
C PRO A 18 -21.76 -4.38 20.89
N GLY A 19 -21.04 -4.62 19.79
CA GLY A 19 -19.85 -3.85 19.42
C GLY A 19 -20.15 -2.42 18.99
N THR A 20 -21.22 -2.17 18.23
CA THR A 20 -21.58 -0.78 17.85
C THR A 20 -22.06 0.02 19.05
N LEU A 21 -22.75 -0.61 20.00
CA LEU A 21 -23.16 0.03 21.25
C LEU A 21 -21.93 0.47 22.06
N THR A 22 -21.00 -0.45 22.36
CA THR A 22 -19.81 -0.12 23.17
C THR A 22 -18.93 0.90 22.48
N LEU A 23 -18.81 0.85 21.14
CA LEU A 23 -18.10 1.86 20.36
C LEU A 23 -18.73 3.25 20.45
N SER A 24 -20.07 3.32 20.45
CA SER A 24 -20.78 4.61 20.50
C SER A 24 -20.79 5.23 21.90
N THR A 25 -20.86 4.42 22.96
CA THR A 25 -20.90 4.89 24.34
C THR A 25 -19.51 5.03 24.96
N GLY A 26 -18.52 4.33 24.40
CA GLY A 26 -17.19 4.18 24.97
C GLY A 26 -17.15 3.32 26.25
N VAL A 27 -18.25 2.67 26.59
CA VAL A 27 -18.37 1.87 27.82
C VAL A 27 -18.31 0.38 27.49
N PRO A 28 -17.40 -0.39 28.12
CA PRO A 28 -17.38 -1.84 28.04
C PRO A 28 -18.71 -2.49 28.44
N LEU A 29 -19.11 -3.54 27.72
CA LEU A 29 -20.31 -4.33 28.02
C LEU A 29 -19.89 -5.74 28.45
N PHE A 30 -20.27 -6.10 29.67
CA PHE A 30 -20.07 -7.42 30.23
C PHE A 30 -21.41 -8.15 30.33
N LEU A 31 -21.52 -9.31 29.68
CA LEU A 31 -22.69 -10.18 29.69
C LEU A 31 -22.28 -11.48 30.36
N GLU A 32 -22.74 -11.72 31.58
CA GLU A 32 -22.21 -12.79 32.45
C GLU A 32 -22.90 -14.14 32.21
N GLU A 33 -24.07 -14.12 31.55
CA GLU A 33 -24.91 -15.30 31.33
C GLU A 33 -25.50 -15.37 29.91
N ARG A 34 -25.62 -16.61 29.39
CA ARG A 34 -26.14 -16.90 28.04
C ARG A 34 -27.55 -16.36 27.84
N GLN A 35 -28.39 -16.46 28.86
CA GLN A 35 -29.78 -16.01 28.79
C GLN A 35 -29.86 -14.49 28.59
N GLU A 36 -28.93 -13.72 29.16
CA GLU A 36 -28.86 -12.28 28.93
C GLU A 36 -28.46 -11.96 27.49
N ILE A 37 -27.46 -12.67 26.95
CA ILE A 37 -27.02 -12.53 25.56
C ILE A 37 -28.17 -12.84 24.59
N LEU A 38 -28.90 -13.93 24.83
CA LEU A 38 -30.05 -14.34 24.02
C LEU A 38 -31.19 -13.31 24.06
N ARG A 39 -31.48 -12.71 25.23
CA ARG A 39 -32.53 -11.69 25.36
C ARG A 39 -32.15 -10.37 24.69
N ARG A 40 -30.93 -9.89 24.89
CA ARG A 40 -30.50 -8.55 24.43
C ARG A 40 -30.00 -8.54 22.99
N TYR A 41 -29.34 -9.62 22.56
CA TYR A 41 -28.68 -9.72 21.26
C TYR A 41 -28.92 -11.10 20.60
N PRO A 42 -30.19 -11.49 20.36
CA PRO A 42 -30.54 -12.84 19.90
C PRO A 42 -29.83 -13.24 18.59
N LEU A 43 -29.70 -12.30 17.64
CA LEU A 43 -28.98 -12.54 16.40
C LEU A 43 -27.50 -12.88 16.65
N HIS A 44 -26.82 -12.15 17.53
CA HIS A 44 -25.40 -12.40 17.82
C HIS A 44 -25.21 -13.69 18.60
N ALA A 45 -26.14 -14.02 19.51
CA ALA A 45 -26.10 -15.29 20.24
C ALA A 45 -26.10 -16.50 19.29
N THR A 46 -26.76 -16.41 18.14
CA THR A 46 -26.74 -17.47 17.12
C THR A 46 -25.48 -17.50 16.27
N LEU A 47 -24.75 -16.38 16.20
CA LEU A 47 -23.57 -16.20 15.35
C LEU A 47 -22.26 -16.48 16.12
N ALA A 48 -22.22 -16.19 17.42
CA ALA A 48 -21.06 -16.43 18.28
C ALA A 48 -21.42 -17.39 19.44
N PRO A 49 -20.66 -18.49 19.63
CA PRO A 49 -20.81 -19.38 20.76
C PRO A 49 -20.32 -18.71 22.06
N GLY A 50 -20.67 -19.29 23.20
CA GLY A 50 -20.23 -18.84 24.52
C GLY A 50 -21.37 -18.45 25.45
N SER A 51 -21.16 -18.70 26.74
CA SER A 51 -22.11 -18.47 27.82
C SER A 51 -21.91 -17.13 28.54
N ALA A 52 -20.82 -16.43 28.28
CA ALA A 52 -20.58 -15.06 28.76
C ALA A 52 -19.67 -14.29 27.78
N TRP A 53 -19.86 -12.98 27.64
CA TRP A 53 -19.06 -12.12 26.75
C TRP A 53 -18.54 -10.88 27.49
N ALA A 54 -17.29 -10.52 27.23
CA ALA A 54 -16.77 -9.17 27.46
C ALA A 54 -16.61 -8.48 26.11
N VAL A 55 -17.37 -7.41 25.88
CA VAL A 55 -17.34 -6.59 24.68
C VAL A 55 -16.66 -5.28 25.03
N LEU A 56 -15.47 -5.09 24.48
CA LEU A 56 -14.55 -4.01 24.83
C LEU A 56 -14.41 -3.07 23.63
N PRO A 57 -14.73 -1.77 23.77
CA PRO A 57 -14.50 -0.84 22.68
C PRO A 57 -13.01 -0.60 22.50
N LEU A 58 -12.53 -0.68 21.25
CA LEU A 58 -11.17 -0.34 20.88
C LEU A 58 -11.17 1.11 20.42
N LEU A 59 -10.82 2.03 21.31
CA LEU A 59 -10.87 3.47 21.06
C LEU A 59 -9.45 4.05 21.01
N THR A 60 -9.24 5.00 20.11
CA THR A 60 -8.13 5.96 20.22
C THR A 60 -8.69 7.36 20.44
N PRO A 61 -7.87 8.34 20.88
CA PRO A 61 -8.32 9.72 21.03
C PRO A 61 -8.95 10.32 19.77
N GLN A 62 -8.59 9.81 18.58
CA GLN A 62 -9.03 10.33 17.30
C GLN A 62 -10.27 9.62 16.74
N ARG A 63 -10.46 8.32 17.01
CA ARG A 63 -11.57 7.53 16.43
C ARG A 63 -11.77 6.17 17.14
N GLY A 64 -12.98 5.62 17.07
CA GLY A 64 -13.23 4.20 17.34
C GLY A 64 -12.60 3.30 16.28
N VAL A 65 -11.70 2.40 16.71
CA VAL A 65 -11.00 1.43 15.86
C VAL A 65 -11.85 0.19 15.59
N GLY A 66 -12.59 -0.28 16.59
CA GLY A 66 -13.40 -1.49 16.51
C GLY A 66 -13.89 -1.94 17.89
N ALA A 67 -14.38 -3.18 18.00
CA ALA A 67 -14.70 -3.80 19.28
C ALA A 67 -13.98 -5.13 19.39
N CYS A 68 -13.42 -5.43 20.56
CA CYS A 68 -12.88 -6.74 20.91
C CYS A 68 -13.94 -7.50 21.71
N VAL A 69 -14.27 -8.71 21.27
CA VAL A 69 -15.21 -9.58 21.98
C VAL A 69 -14.46 -10.79 22.51
N LEU A 70 -14.37 -10.90 23.82
CA LEU A 70 -13.91 -12.11 24.49
C LEU A 70 -15.13 -12.96 24.84
N SER A 71 -15.11 -14.21 24.42
CA SER A 71 -16.19 -15.16 24.67
C SER A 71 -15.72 -16.28 25.59
N TYR A 72 -16.56 -16.63 26.57
CA TYR A 72 -16.30 -17.68 27.56
C TYR A 72 -17.33 -18.78 27.40
N ASP A 73 -16.91 -20.04 27.41
CA ASP A 73 -17.81 -21.19 27.22
C ASP A 73 -18.78 -21.41 28.39
N ARG A 74 -18.42 -20.93 29.57
CA ARG A 74 -19.22 -21.02 30.81
C ARG A 74 -19.65 -19.63 31.28
N PRO A 75 -20.75 -19.52 32.06
CA PRO A 75 -21.09 -18.27 32.73
C PRO A 75 -19.87 -17.74 33.50
N HIS A 76 -19.65 -16.43 33.43
CA HIS A 76 -18.45 -15.80 33.99
C HIS A 76 -18.80 -14.45 34.60
N ARG A 77 -18.50 -14.28 35.88
CA ARG A 77 -18.72 -13.01 36.58
C ARG A 77 -17.46 -12.17 36.49
N PHE A 78 -17.59 -10.95 35.96
CA PHE A 78 -16.45 -10.07 35.80
C PHE A 78 -16.28 -9.19 37.05
N GLY A 79 -15.26 -9.47 37.86
CA GLY A 79 -14.94 -8.65 39.03
C GLY A 79 -14.41 -7.26 38.64
N PRO A 80 -14.41 -6.26 39.55
CA PRO A 80 -13.94 -4.90 39.24
C PRO A 80 -12.50 -4.86 38.70
N GLU A 81 -11.59 -5.64 39.29
CA GLU A 81 -10.20 -5.74 38.84
C GLU A 81 -10.08 -6.32 37.44
N GLU A 82 -10.77 -7.43 37.16
CA GLU A 82 -10.79 -8.05 35.84
C GLU A 82 -11.37 -7.10 34.79
N ARG A 83 -12.46 -6.40 35.09
CA ARG A 83 -13.03 -5.38 34.19
C ARG A 83 -12.02 -4.27 33.89
N ALA A 84 -11.28 -3.80 34.91
CA ALA A 84 -10.24 -2.80 34.74
C ALA A 84 -9.07 -3.33 33.87
N THR A 85 -8.61 -4.56 34.11
CA THR A 85 -7.56 -5.21 33.31
C THR A 85 -7.99 -5.37 31.86
N LEU A 86 -9.19 -5.88 31.61
CA LEU A 86 -9.74 -6.06 30.26
C LEU A 86 -9.87 -4.73 29.52
N THR A 87 -10.29 -3.68 30.23
CA THR A 87 -10.39 -2.33 29.65
C THR A 87 -9.00 -1.78 29.28
N ALA A 88 -8.02 -1.90 30.17
CA ALA A 88 -6.64 -1.47 29.88
C ALA A 88 -6.02 -2.25 28.70
N LEU A 89 -6.29 -3.56 28.60
CA LEU A 89 -5.87 -4.37 27.45
C LEU A 89 -6.54 -3.90 26.16
N ALA A 90 -7.83 -3.54 26.19
CA ALA A 90 -8.54 -3.01 25.05
C ALA A 90 -7.90 -1.71 24.54
N ASP A 91 -7.49 -0.81 25.42
CA ASP A 91 -6.79 0.43 25.05
C ASP A 91 -5.45 0.15 24.36
N LEU A 92 -4.67 -0.80 24.87
CA LEU A 92 -3.40 -1.19 24.25
C LEU A 92 -3.62 -1.82 22.85
N ILE A 93 -4.63 -2.69 22.72
CA ILE A 93 -5.02 -3.28 21.44
C ILE A 93 -5.46 -2.19 20.47
N ALA A 94 -6.27 -1.23 20.91
CA ALA A 94 -6.76 -0.14 20.08
C ALA A 94 -5.62 0.69 19.50
N GLN A 95 -4.65 1.05 20.33
CA GLN A 95 -3.48 1.81 19.91
C GLN A 95 -2.61 1.03 18.91
N ALA A 96 -2.35 -0.25 19.18
CA ALA A 96 -1.57 -1.11 18.28
C ALA A 96 -2.27 -1.28 16.92
N LEU A 97 -3.57 -1.58 16.93
CA LEU A 97 -4.35 -1.75 15.71
C LEU A 97 -4.49 -0.44 14.92
N SER A 98 -4.61 0.70 15.59
CA SER A 98 -4.62 2.01 14.94
C SER A 98 -3.31 2.28 14.21
N ARG A 99 -2.17 2.02 14.86
CA ARG A 99 -0.84 2.18 14.24
C ARG A 99 -0.65 1.24 13.06
N ALA A 100 -1.03 -0.03 13.20
CA ALA A 100 -0.95 -1.01 12.13
C ALA A 100 -1.77 -0.59 10.90
N ARG A 101 -3.03 -0.17 11.09
CA ARG A 101 -3.89 0.30 9.99
C ARG A 101 -3.37 1.56 9.30
N GLN A 102 -2.81 2.50 10.06
CA GLN A 102 -2.18 3.70 9.48
C GLN A 102 -0.98 3.32 8.61
N TYR A 103 -0.15 2.41 9.12
CA TYR A 103 0.98 1.87 8.36
C TYR A 103 0.53 1.14 7.10
N ASP A 104 -0.45 0.23 7.19
CA ASP A 104 -0.98 -0.51 6.05
C ASP A 104 -1.57 0.42 4.99
N THR A 105 -2.31 1.44 5.41
CA THR A 105 -2.91 2.43 4.50
C THR A 105 -1.83 3.22 3.77
N ALA A 106 -0.85 3.74 4.50
CA ALA A 106 0.20 4.56 3.91
C ALA A 106 1.17 3.71 3.06
N SER A 107 1.42 2.45 3.42
CA SER A 107 2.20 1.51 2.60
C SER A 107 1.44 1.13 1.32
N GLY A 108 0.13 0.91 1.41
CA GLY A 108 -0.73 0.71 0.23
C GLY A 108 -0.69 1.90 -0.74
N LEU A 109 -0.81 3.13 -0.22
CA LEU A 109 -0.70 4.35 -1.03
C LEU A 109 0.68 4.51 -1.70
N ALA A 110 1.76 4.21 -0.98
CA ALA A 110 3.11 4.24 -1.53
C ALA A 110 3.26 3.26 -2.71
N ARG A 111 2.70 2.06 -2.56
CA ARG A 111 2.69 1.04 -3.61
C ARG A 111 1.84 1.44 -4.82
N ASP A 112 0.64 1.94 -4.59
CA ASP A 112 -0.26 2.41 -5.65
C ASP A 112 0.38 3.55 -6.46
N LEU A 113 1.04 4.50 -5.77
CA LEU A 113 1.79 5.57 -6.41
C LEU A 113 2.91 5.00 -7.28
N GLN A 114 3.69 4.05 -6.77
CA GLN A 114 4.78 3.44 -7.52
C GLN A 114 4.28 2.69 -8.77
N ASP A 115 3.21 1.91 -8.64
CA ASP A 115 2.60 1.16 -9.74
C ASP A 115 2.01 2.10 -10.81
N ALA A 116 1.52 3.28 -10.41
CA ALA A 116 1.07 4.32 -11.32
C ALA A 116 2.21 5.05 -12.05
N LEU A 117 3.39 5.16 -11.41
CA LEU A 117 4.56 5.83 -11.98
C LEU A 117 5.38 4.94 -12.91
N LEU A 118 5.19 3.62 -12.90
CA LEU A 118 5.87 2.67 -13.78
C LEU A 118 4.99 2.26 -14.97
N PRO A 119 5.58 1.72 -16.06
CA PRO A 119 4.79 1.21 -17.18
C PRO A 119 3.94 0.01 -16.76
N HIS A 120 2.61 0.10 -16.87
CA HIS A 120 1.72 -1.03 -16.58
C HIS A 120 1.95 -2.25 -17.49
N ARG A 121 2.35 -2.00 -18.75
CA ARG A 121 2.67 -3.03 -19.74
C ARG A 121 3.77 -2.54 -20.66
N LEU A 122 4.71 -3.42 -20.99
CA LEU A 122 5.69 -3.17 -22.03
C LEU A 122 5.06 -3.47 -23.41
N PRO A 123 5.38 -2.67 -24.44
CA PRO A 123 4.94 -2.97 -25.80
C PRO A 123 5.53 -4.30 -26.29
N ARG A 124 4.76 -5.05 -27.09
CA ARG A 124 5.25 -6.23 -27.81
C ARG A 124 6.01 -5.79 -29.06
N VAL A 125 7.21 -6.33 -29.24
CA VAL A 125 8.13 -5.91 -30.30
C VAL A 125 8.56 -7.16 -31.09
N PRO A 126 8.22 -7.26 -32.38
CA PRO A 126 8.62 -8.41 -33.19
C PRO A 126 10.14 -8.60 -33.19
N GLY A 127 10.61 -9.82 -32.90
CA GLY A 127 12.04 -10.14 -32.84
C GLY A 127 12.74 -9.76 -31.53
N LEU A 128 12.00 -9.33 -30.50
CA LEU A 128 12.54 -9.02 -29.18
C LEU A 128 11.65 -9.65 -28.10
N GLU A 129 12.25 -10.48 -27.26
CA GLU A 129 11.62 -10.96 -26.02
C GLU A 129 11.93 -9.97 -24.90
N THR A 130 10.91 -9.56 -24.15
CA THR A 130 11.04 -8.56 -23.09
C THR A 130 10.43 -9.08 -21.80
N ALA A 131 11.18 -8.93 -20.72
CA ALA A 131 10.74 -9.26 -19.37
C ALA A 131 11.20 -8.14 -18.43
N VAL A 132 10.39 -7.88 -17.41
CA VAL A 132 10.75 -6.93 -16.35
C VAL A 132 10.27 -7.47 -15.01
N ARG A 133 11.09 -7.24 -13.99
CA ARG A 133 10.76 -7.54 -12.61
C ARG A 133 11.24 -6.39 -11.75
N TYR A 134 10.30 -5.69 -11.13
CA TYR A 134 10.61 -4.64 -10.17
C TYR A 134 10.44 -5.23 -8.77
N LEU A 135 11.51 -5.20 -7.96
CA LEU A 135 11.50 -5.66 -6.58
C LEU A 135 11.84 -4.46 -5.68
N PRO A 136 10.85 -3.82 -5.05
CA PRO A 136 11.15 -2.73 -4.14
C PRO A 136 11.95 -3.26 -2.95
N ALA A 137 13.09 -2.64 -2.65
CA ALA A 137 13.89 -2.91 -1.47
C ALA A 137 13.35 -2.21 -0.21
N ALA A 138 12.45 -1.24 -0.40
CA ALA A 138 11.88 -0.41 0.66
C ALA A 138 10.94 -1.21 1.58
N GLU A 139 11.31 -1.33 2.86
CA GLU A 139 10.37 -1.66 3.94
C GLU A 139 9.58 -0.39 4.33
N GLY A 140 8.25 -0.50 4.44
CA GLY A 140 7.40 0.58 4.96
C GLY A 140 6.83 1.56 3.95
N LEU A 141 7.03 2.86 4.20
CA LEU A 141 6.38 3.97 3.49
C LEU A 141 7.23 4.55 2.35
N ALA A 142 8.33 3.89 2.03
CA ALA A 142 9.27 4.36 1.03
C ALA A 142 8.81 3.97 -0.39
N VAL A 143 8.99 4.89 -1.34
CA VAL A 143 8.67 4.71 -2.76
C VAL A 143 9.97 4.71 -3.53
N GLY A 144 10.21 3.68 -4.35
CA GLY A 144 11.50 3.53 -5.03
C GLY A 144 11.79 4.66 -6.03
N GLY A 145 13.06 5.08 -6.09
CA GLY A 145 13.58 6.01 -7.10
C GLY A 145 13.85 5.34 -8.45
N ASP A 146 14.00 4.00 -8.46
CA ASP A 146 14.23 3.22 -9.67
C ASP A 146 13.07 3.33 -10.67
N PHE A 147 13.39 3.45 -11.95
CA PHE A 147 12.43 3.39 -13.05
C PHE A 147 12.97 2.62 -14.24
N TYR A 148 12.04 2.17 -15.06
CA TYR A 148 12.32 1.61 -16.36
C TYR A 148 11.26 2.05 -17.37
N ASP A 149 11.62 2.01 -18.65
CA ASP A 149 10.63 2.10 -19.71
C ASP A 149 11.08 1.39 -20.99
N LEU A 150 10.11 0.93 -21.78
CA LEU A 150 10.30 0.44 -23.13
C LEU A 150 9.39 1.22 -24.09
N ILE A 151 10.02 1.95 -25.00
CA ILE A 151 9.38 2.95 -25.85
C ILE A 151 9.50 2.51 -27.31
N ALA A 152 8.37 2.39 -28.00
CA ALA A 152 8.36 2.12 -29.43
C ALA A 152 8.71 3.40 -30.21
N LEU A 153 9.75 3.35 -31.04
CA LEU A 153 10.25 4.51 -31.80
C LEU A 153 9.78 4.52 -33.27
N GLY A 154 8.95 3.54 -33.65
CA GLY A 154 8.57 3.30 -35.05
C GLY A 154 9.64 2.56 -35.86
N HIS A 155 9.25 2.08 -37.05
CA HIS A 155 10.12 1.30 -37.97
C HIS A 155 10.84 0.11 -37.32
N HIS A 156 10.15 -0.61 -36.43
CA HIS A 156 10.71 -1.73 -35.64
C HIS A 156 11.86 -1.38 -34.69
N ARG A 157 12.13 -0.10 -34.43
CA ARG A 157 13.10 0.34 -33.43
C ARG A 157 12.44 0.56 -32.08
N VAL A 158 13.19 0.30 -31.02
CA VAL A 158 12.74 0.51 -29.65
C VAL A 158 13.82 1.17 -28.82
N ALA A 159 13.41 1.88 -27.79
CA ALA A 159 14.30 2.35 -26.74
C ALA A 159 13.95 1.65 -25.42
N ALA A 160 14.97 1.14 -24.74
CA ALA A 160 14.89 0.73 -23.35
C ALA A 160 15.63 1.74 -22.49
N VAL A 161 15.07 2.08 -21.34
CA VAL A 161 15.74 2.89 -20.32
C VAL A 161 15.57 2.22 -18.96
N VAL A 162 16.64 2.25 -18.17
CA VAL A 162 16.61 2.00 -16.73
C VAL A 162 17.30 3.16 -16.06
N GLY A 163 16.85 3.54 -14.87
CA GLY A 163 17.48 4.60 -14.11
C GLY A 163 17.07 4.55 -12.65
N ASP A 164 17.76 5.35 -11.85
CA ASP A 164 17.59 5.44 -10.40
C ASP A 164 17.70 6.91 -9.98
N ILE A 165 16.78 7.34 -9.12
CA ILE A 165 16.80 8.65 -8.47
C ILE A 165 17.30 8.46 -7.06
N GLN A 166 18.26 9.28 -6.64
CA GLN A 166 18.76 9.28 -5.28
C GLN A 166 17.61 9.40 -4.27
N GLY A 167 17.51 8.40 -3.38
CA GLY A 167 16.52 8.35 -2.31
C GLY A 167 15.30 7.49 -2.65
N HIS A 168 14.39 7.37 -1.68
CA HIS A 168 13.26 6.44 -1.76
C HIS A 168 12.00 7.00 -1.06
N ASN A 169 11.68 8.26 -1.35
CA ASN A 169 10.53 8.96 -0.78
C ASN A 169 9.61 9.52 -1.87
N ALA A 170 8.50 10.14 -1.46
CA ALA A 170 7.52 10.71 -2.40
C ALA A 170 8.13 11.76 -3.35
N THR A 171 9.12 12.54 -2.89
CA THR A 171 9.83 13.51 -3.73
C THR A 171 10.68 12.82 -4.80
N ALA A 172 11.42 11.78 -4.43
CA ALA A 172 12.19 10.97 -5.38
C ALA A 172 11.27 10.30 -6.41
N ALA A 173 10.11 9.78 -5.98
CA ALA A 173 9.12 9.18 -6.85
C ALA A 173 8.50 10.19 -7.83
N ALA A 174 8.17 11.40 -7.37
CA ALA A 174 7.67 12.46 -8.25
C ALA A 174 8.70 12.84 -9.32
N LEU A 175 9.96 13.00 -8.92
CA LEU A 175 11.06 13.29 -9.83
C LEU A 175 11.31 12.15 -10.83
N MET A 176 11.24 10.91 -10.36
CA MET A 176 11.31 9.70 -11.19
C MET A 176 10.24 9.72 -12.30
N GLY A 177 8.98 10.03 -11.95
CA GLY A 177 7.89 10.14 -12.91
C GLY A 177 8.12 11.22 -13.97
N GLN A 178 8.64 12.38 -13.56
CA GLN A 178 9.00 13.48 -14.46
C GLN A 178 10.14 13.09 -15.40
N ILE A 179 11.21 12.50 -14.88
CA ILE A 179 12.37 12.04 -15.68
C ILE A 179 11.94 10.96 -16.67
N ARG A 180 11.21 9.94 -16.23
CA ARG A 180 10.72 8.87 -17.11
C ARG A 180 9.87 9.44 -18.24
N THR A 181 8.96 10.37 -17.92
CA THR A 181 8.10 11.02 -18.91
C THR A 181 8.91 11.85 -19.90
N ALA A 182 9.92 12.59 -19.43
CA ALA A 182 10.81 13.38 -20.30
C ALA A 182 11.62 12.49 -21.24
N VAL A 183 12.21 11.41 -20.73
CA VAL A 183 12.92 10.42 -21.56
C VAL A 183 11.99 9.88 -22.65
N ARG A 184 10.78 9.45 -22.28
CA ARG A 184 9.77 8.97 -23.22
C ARG A 184 9.41 10.00 -24.28
N ALA A 185 9.21 11.26 -23.90
CA ALA A 185 8.87 12.33 -24.82
C ALA A 185 10.02 12.61 -25.81
N HIS A 186 11.25 12.76 -25.34
CA HIS A 186 12.41 13.02 -26.19
C HIS A 186 12.73 11.84 -27.12
N ALA A 187 12.61 10.62 -26.63
CA ALA A 187 12.79 9.40 -27.43
C ALA A 187 11.73 9.31 -28.54
N SER A 188 10.45 9.52 -28.20
CA SER A 188 9.35 9.51 -29.16
C SER A 188 9.45 10.64 -30.19
N GLY A 189 10.05 11.77 -29.81
CA GLY A 189 10.40 12.87 -30.71
C GLY A 189 11.58 12.58 -31.65
N GLY A 190 12.19 11.39 -31.59
CA GLY A 190 13.23 10.96 -32.51
C GLY A 190 14.66 11.39 -32.13
N ALA A 191 14.86 11.95 -30.94
CA ALA A 191 16.19 12.32 -30.47
C ALA A 191 17.12 11.09 -30.39
N ASP A 192 18.41 11.28 -30.67
CA ASP A 192 19.42 10.24 -30.46
C ASP A 192 19.67 10.01 -28.94
N PRO A 193 20.23 8.84 -28.54
CA PRO A 193 20.46 8.50 -27.13
C PRO A 193 21.19 9.57 -26.32
N ARG A 194 22.23 10.19 -26.89
CA ARG A 194 23.01 11.23 -26.20
C ARG A 194 22.14 12.47 -26.01
N ARG A 195 21.37 12.84 -27.03
CA ARG A 195 20.47 13.99 -26.96
C ARG A 195 19.32 13.78 -25.98
N VAL A 196 18.75 12.57 -25.90
CA VAL A 196 17.74 12.21 -24.90
C VAL A 196 18.27 12.48 -23.49
N LEU A 197 19.40 11.87 -23.12
CA LEU A 197 19.98 12.06 -21.79
C LEU A 197 20.38 13.52 -21.51
N ALA A 198 20.92 14.23 -22.50
CA ALA A 198 21.27 15.65 -22.34
C ALA A 198 20.04 16.55 -22.11
N LEU A 199 18.92 16.27 -22.78
CA LEU A 199 17.68 17.02 -22.58
C LEU A 199 17.05 16.70 -21.23
N THR A 200 17.05 15.42 -20.83
CA THR A 200 16.60 14.99 -19.50
C THR A 200 17.44 15.60 -18.39
N ASN A 201 18.76 15.69 -18.54
CA ASN A 201 19.63 16.36 -17.57
C ASN A 201 19.31 17.85 -17.44
N ARG A 202 19.04 18.54 -18.56
CA ARG A 202 18.63 19.95 -18.51
C ARG A 202 17.31 20.15 -17.77
N LEU A 203 16.36 19.24 -17.95
CA LEU A 203 15.11 19.25 -17.17
C LEU A 203 15.42 19.09 -15.68
N LEU A 204 16.24 18.10 -15.31
CA LEU A 204 16.62 17.86 -13.91
C LEU A 204 17.26 19.12 -13.28
N THR A 205 18.20 19.77 -13.97
CA THR A 205 18.81 21.03 -13.50
C THR A 205 17.79 22.17 -13.40
N ALA A 206 16.82 22.24 -14.30
CA ALA A 206 15.78 23.28 -14.28
C ALA A 206 14.75 23.10 -13.16
N LEU A 207 14.62 21.89 -12.62
CA LEU A 207 13.74 21.59 -11.47
C LEU A 207 14.36 22.04 -10.12
N ASP A 208 15.60 22.54 -10.12
CA ASP A 208 16.31 23.06 -8.95
C ASP A 208 16.29 22.10 -7.75
N THR A 209 16.54 20.82 -8.03
CA THR A 209 16.58 19.75 -7.03
C THR A 209 18.02 19.40 -6.67
N GLU A 210 18.25 19.06 -5.39
CA GLU A 210 19.52 18.50 -4.93
C GLU A 210 19.66 17.01 -5.23
N LEU A 211 18.59 16.35 -5.69
CA LEU A 211 18.59 14.91 -5.98
C LEU A 211 19.31 14.62 -7.30
N LEU A 212 20.16 13.59 -7.27
CA LEU A 212 20.86 13.09 -8.44
C LEU A 212 20.07 11.94 -9.09
N ALA A 213 20.30 11.75 -10.40
CA ALA A 213 19.73 10.66 -11.17
C ALA A 213 20.83 9.91 -11.94
N SER A 214 20.73 8.58 -11.97
CA SER A 214 21.49 7.74 -12.88
C SER A 214 20.57 7.15 -13.94
N ALA A 215 21.06 6.96 -15.17
CA ALA A 215 20.28 6.29 -16.22
C ALA A 215 21.15 5.59 -17.26
N ALA A 216 20.70 4.43 -17.72
CA ALA A 216 21.20 3.74 -18.91
C ALA A 216 20.08 3.68 -19.96
N TYR A 217 20.38 4.16 -21.16
CA TYR A 217 19.45 4.22 -22.29
C TYR A 217 20.02 3.45 -23.47
N VAL A 218 19.23 2.53 -24.03
CA VAL A 218 19.60 1.74 -25.21
C VAL A 218 18.57 1.94 -26.30
N ARG A 219 19.01 2.36 -27.49
CA ARG A 219 18.21 2.28 -28.71
C ARG A 219 18.56 1.02 -29.48
N LEU A 220 17.56 0.17 -29.72
CA LEU A 220 17.68 -1.12 -30.41
C LEU A 220 17.02 -1.05 -31.79
N ASP A 221 17.72 -1.57 -32.80
CA ASP A 221 17.21 -1.93 -34.12
C ASP A 221 17.36 -3.46 -34.30
N PRO A 222 16.33 -4.24 -33.95
CA PRO A 222 16.35 -5.70 -34.04
C PRO A 222 16.58 -6.21 -35.47
N ARG A 223 16.12 -5.48 -36.48
CA ARG A 223 16.29 -5.89 -37.89
C ARG A 223 17.74 -5.78 -38.35
N ARG A 224 18.45 -4.76 -37.86
CA ARG A 224 19.87 -4.55 -38.19
C ARG A 224 20.83 -5.14 -37.15
N HIS A 225 20.31 -5.79 -36.11
CA HIS A 225 21.10 -6.27 -34.97
C HIS A 225 22.01 -5.19 -34.38
N ARG A 226 21.48 -3.96 -34.24
CA ARG A 226 22.24 -2.80 -33.77
C ARG A 226 21.67 -2.26 -32.46
N ALA A 227 22.56 -2.01 -31.51
CA ALA A 227 22.26 -1.33 -30.26
C ALA A 227 23.13 -0.07 -30.15
N LEU A 228 22.53 1.03 -29.69
CA LEU A 228 23.25 2.25 -29.34
C LEU A 228 22.94 2.59 -27.88
N LEU A 229 23.95 2.44 -27.02
CA LEU A 229 23.88 2.69 -25.59
C LEU A 229 24.39 4.10 -25.27
N ALA A 230 23.72 4.76 -24.33
CA ALA A 230 24.23 5.93 -23.62
C ALA A 230 23.98 5.71 -22.12
N SER A 231 24.98 6.00 -21.29
CA SER A 231 24.87 5.94 -19.83
C SER A 231 25.17 7.32 -19.23
N ALA A 232 24.44 7.67 -18.18
CA ALA A 232 24.64 8.84 -17.35
C ALA A 232 24.76 8.37 -15.89
N GLY A 233 25.98 7.95 -15.49
CA GLY A 233 26.28 7.55 -14.12
C GLY A 233 25.70 6.20 -13.66
N HIS A 234 24.95 5.49 -14.52
CA HIS A 234 24.41 4.18 -14.16
C HIS A 234 25.53 3.14 -14.14
N PRO A 235 25.57 2.23 -13.15
CA PRO A 235 26.58 1.17 -13.07
C PRO A 235 26.65 0.37 -14.39
N HIS A 236 27.85 -0.11 -14.72
CA HIS A 236 27.99 -1.02 -15.85
C HIS A 236 27.19 -2.31 -15.58
N PRO A 237 26.46 -2.83 -16.60
CA PRO A 237 25.73 -4.08 -16.49
C PRO A 237 26.67 -5.29 -16.33
#